data_AF-A0A9W6FZP3-F1
#
_entry.id   AF-A0A9W6FZP3-F1
#
_cell.length_a   1.000
_cell.length_b   1.000
_cell.length_c   1.000
_cell.angle_alpha   90.00
_cell.angle_beta   90.00
_cell.angle_gamma   90.00
#
_symmetry.space_group_name_H-M   'P 1'
#
loop_
_entity.id
_entity.type
_entity.pdbx_description
1 polymer ?
#
loop_
_entity_poly.entity_id
_entity_poly.type
_entity_poly.pdbx_seq_one_letter_code
_entity_poly.pdbx_strand_id
1 'polypeptide(L)'
;MTSRTYMNFCATFALWGLLGPLQAGTAQAASPSFELDLKDLEKTTKPSPQHRQQPVRAPRKDSARKADAKPDTPASEASGDYTRYTVRPGDFLFKILIRDFGLSNAQAEALIPEIQRINKLPSATRLEVGQTILIPRHRRASSLAKTATPAPTPASTPEPASAPEGHRPLIIPPAPSSAPAPSTAVTSPPAPVASSQHETAKEAVASAPPPPPLTISGRETVPPAPATEAKADLSYSTALIRLWENLVPGQRQIEPLTVNGKVLDPADYPLLLAADGGRILVDLRSTLQPQLRTQLAQKYPDIHIVTRGNDSLKALVATLVRAAEFARTEENVTVDLGADPTLSVRADFRIVRLPTGRGGPETVLVFLDEHGPCLPPSLTDYLHRRGYQVAQFCDRPGDTVAEPGYDLRAIPASTPCDMAVSLLDALSLKLDRNRIVSGAMGENSENRFSIRVEGYFEAGGKRFILDCSGNDPYNYTLFRLLQVQGYGIIQPQENEDFTDVTRRLLTELNYPNSFGKHEMDYGRYRIAITGFKITRRETSAGRLLLTSRPSDPVFAELLRWAPAEKK
;
A
#
# COMPACT_ATOMS: atom_id res chain seq x y z
N MET A 1 17.78 23.26 -44.08
CA MET A 1 16.92 23.76 -45.19
C MET A 1 15.73 22.83 -45.34
N THR A 2 14.55 23.34 -44.97
CA THR A 2 13.15 22.99 -45.30
C THR A 2 12.29 23.01 -44.04
N SER A 3 11.44 24.04 -44.03
CA SER A 3 10.52 24.44 -42.98
C SER A 3 9.18 23.73 -43.19
N ARG A 4 8.50 23.33 -42.11
CA ARG A 4 7.09 22.94 -42.14
C ARG A 4 6.34 23.59 -40.98
N THR A 5 5.65 24.66 -41.35
CA THR A 5 4.55 25.34 -40.66
C THR A 5 3.32 24.43 -40.62
N TYR A 6 2.63 24.36 -39.49
CA TYR A 6 1.21 24.00 -39.47
C TYR A 6 0.42 24.95 -38.56
N MET A 7 -0.69 25.41 -39.12
CA MET A 7 -1.56 26.49 -38.67
C MET A 7 -2.56 26.06 -37.60
N ASN A 8 -2.99 27.08 -36.85
CA ASN A 8 -4.17 27.20 -36.00
C ASN A 8 -5.46 26.62 -36.61
N PHE A 9 -6.31 26.04 -35.75
CA PHE A 9 -7.76 25.96 -35.97
C PHE A 9 -8.50 26.48 -34.74
N CYS A 10 -9.04 27.69 -34.86
CA CYS A 10 -10.09 28.23 -33.98
C CYS A 10 -11.44 27.68 -34.46
N ALA A 11 -12.25 27.14 -33.55
CA ALA A 11 -13.66 26.87 -33.79
C ALA A 11 -14.50 27.59 -32.74
N THR A 12 -15.04 28.73 -33.17
CA THR A 12 -16.14 29.47 -32.54
C THR A 12 -17.45 28.71 -32.70
N PHE A 13 -18.17 28.45 -31.61
CA PHE A 13 -19.58 28.07 -31.64
C PHE A 13 -20.42 29.20 -31.05
N ALA A 14 -21.25 29.80 -31.90
CA ALA A 14 -22.24 30.80 -31.55
C ALA A 14 -23.63 30.15 -31.45
N LEU A 15 -24.41 30.67 -30.49
CA LEU A 15 -25.86 30.84 -30.40
C LEU A 15 -26.77 30.14 -31.43
N TRP A 16 -27.84 29.52 -30.91
CA TRP A 16 -29.25 29.44 -31.37
C TRP A 16 -30.00 28.75 -30.20
N GLY A 17 -31.25 29.01 -29.80
CA GLY A 17 -32.35 29.82 -30.30
C GLY A 17 -33.56 29.61 -29.36
N LEU A 18 -34.47 30.58 -29.37
CA LEU A 18 -35.69 30.70 -28.56
C LEU A 18 -36.77 29.66 -28.88
N LEU A 19 -37.44 29.14 -27.84
CA LEU A 19 -38.81 28.56 -27.77
C LEU A 19 -39.05 28.34 -26.26
N GLY A 20 -40.04 28.87 -25.52
CA GLY A 20 -41.45 29.19 -25.72
C GLY A 20 -42.14 28.73 -24.40
N PRO A 21 -43.00 29.53 -23.73
CA PRO A 21 -43.49 29.17 -22.39
C PRO A 21 -44.63 28.14 -22.47
N LEU A 22 -44.48 27.01 -21.78
CA LEU A 22 -45.56 26.05 -21.51
C LEU A 22 -46.47 26.59 -20.41
N GLN A 23 -47.76 26.73 -20.73
CA GLN A 23 -48.82 27.02 -19.76
C GLN A 23 -48.98 25.83 -18.80
N ALA A 24 -48.86 26.11 -17.50
CA ALA A 24 -49.17 25.16 -16.44
C ALA A 24 -50.69 25.11 -16.23
N GLY A 25 -51.29 23.92 -16.40
CA GLY A 25 -52.65 23.64 -16.00
C GLY A 25 -52.75 23.53 -14.47
N THR A 26 -53.67 24.27 -13.88
CA THR A 26 -54.04 24.18 -12.48
C THR A 26 -54.82 22.89 -12.24
N ALA A 27 -54.17 21.88 -11.67
CA ALA A 27 -54.87 20.76 -11.03
C ALA A 27 -55.19 21.15 -9.58
N GLN A 28 -56.48 21.25 -9.25
CA GLN A 28 -56.95 21.39 -7.87
C GLN A 28 -56.72 20.06 -7.13
N ALA A 29 -55.80 20.05 -6.17
CA ALA A 29 -55.65 18.96 -5.21
C ALA A 29 -56.67 19.13 -4.08
N ALA A 30 -57.45 18.09 -3.82
CA ALA A 30 -58.33 18.01 -2.65
C ALA A 30 -57.50 18.03 -1.36
N SER A 31 -57.95 18.80 -0.38
CA SER A 31 -57.37 18.92 0.96
C SER A 31 -57.49 17.61 1.75
N PRO A 32 -56.38 17.02 2.27
CA PRO A 32 -56.47 15.93 3.22
C PRO A 32 -56.54 16.51 4.65
N SER A 33 -57.75 16.69 5.17
CA SER A 33 -57.97 16.88 6.60
C SER A 33 -58.07 15.50 7.27
N PHE A 34 -56.95 14.97 7.75
CA PHE A 34 -56.95 13.88 8.72
C PHE A 34 -56.57 14.48 10.08
N GLU A 35 -57.59 14.73 10.90
CA GLU A 35 -57.48 15.14 12.29
C GLU A 35 -57.40 13.86 13.12
N LEU A 36 -56.20 13.50 13.58
CA LEU A 36 -55.98 12.38 14.50
C LEU A 36 -56.32 12.84 15.92
N ASP A 37 -57.44 12.34 16.43
CA ASP A 37 -57.94 12.65 17.78
C ASP A 37 -57.01 12.03 18.84
N LEU A 38 -56.37 12.89 19.64
CA LEU A 38 -55.39 12.54 20.68
C LEU A 38 -56.00 11.77 21.87
N LYS A 39 -57.32 11.57 21.90
CA LYS A 39 -58.01 10.88 23.00
C LYS A 39 -57.92 9.35 22.96
N ASP A 40 -57.49 8.75 21.85
CA ASP A 40 -57.38 7.30 21.72
C ASP A 40 -56.05 6.71 22.23
N LEU A 41 -55.05 7.54 22.58
CA LEU A 41 -53.73 7.05 23.03
C LEU A 41 -53.56 6.87 24.56
N GLU A 42 -54.51 7.28 25.41
CA GLU A 42 -54.31 7.26 26.87
C GLU A 42 -54.94 6.06 27.61
N LYS A 43 -55.49 5.06 26.91
CA LYS A 43 -56.23 3.96 27.54
C LYS A 43 -55.53 2.60 27.54
N THR A 44 -54.24 2.51 27.86
CA THR A 44 -53.67 1.20 28.28
C THR A 44 -52.35 1.33 29.05
N THR A 45 -52.42 1.55 30.36
CA THR A 45 -51.31 1.21 31.28
C THR A 45 -51.87 0.88 32.66
N LYS A 46 -52.08 -0.42 32.92
CA LYS A 46 -52.27 -0.96 34.28
C LYS A 46 -50.89 -1.34 34.86
N PRO A 47 -50.57 -0.97 36.11
CA PRO A 47 -49.29 -1.33 36.73
C PRO A 47 -49.32 -2.77 37.26
N SER A 48 -48.23 -3.51 37.05
CA SER A 48 -48.01 -4.85 37.62
C SER A 48 -47.49 -4.76 39.07
N PRO A 49 -47.79 -5.75 39.95
CA PRO A 49 -47.42 -5.67 41.36
C PRO A 49 -45.97 -6.04 41.62
N GLN A 50 -45.39 -5.36 42.60
CA GLN A 50 -44.04 -5.49 43.12
C GLN A 50 -43.77 -6.91 43.65
N HIS A 51 -42.74 -7.58 43.12
CA HIS A 51 -42.22 -8.81 43.70
C HIS A 51 -41.25 -8.50 44.85
N ARG A 52 -41.64 -9.02 46.00
CA ARG A 52 -41.04 -8.95 47.34
C ARG A 52 -39.63 -9.55 47.36
N GLN A 53 -38.68 -8.81 47.92
CA GLN A 53 -37.32 -9.24 48.24
C GLN A 53 -37.32 -10.36 49.31
N GLN A 54 -36.44 -11.35 49.15
CA GLN A 54 -35.98 -12.20 50.25
C GLN A 54 -34.46 -12.47 50.14
N PRO A 55 -33.79 -12.77 51.28
CA PRO A 55 -32.40 -12.39 51.50
C PRO A 55 -31.38 -13.53 51.38
N VAL A 56 -30.13 -13.08 51.30
CA VAL A 56 -28.84 -13.76 51.33
C VAL A 56 -28.72 -14.93 52.32
N ARG A 57 -28.13 -16.05 51.87
CA ARG A 57 -27.32 -16.94 52.73
C ARG A 57 -26.23 -17.66 51.93
N ALA A 58 -25.00 -17.60 52.44
CA ALA A 58 -23.79 -18.24 51.91
C ALA A 58 -23.51 -19.60 52.62
N PRO A 59 -22.33 -20.24 52.41
CA PRO A 59 -22.13 -21.43 51.58
C PRO A 59 -21.92 -22.72 52.41
N ARG A 60 -22.17 -23.90 51.82
CA ARG A 60 -21.64 -25.17 52.36
C ARG A 60 -21.21 -26.17 51.30
N LYS A 61 -20.16 -26.88 51.71
CA LYS A 61 -19.24 -27.79 51.06
C LYS A 61 -19.70 -29.25 51.28
N ASP A 62 -19.29 -30.12 50.37
CA ASP A 62 -19.13 -31.59 50.46
C ASP A 62 -20.36 -32.46 50.74
N SER A 63 -20.76 -33.29 49.76
CA SER A 63 -20.66 -34.77 49.86
C SER A 63 -21.18 -35.48 48.60
N ALA A 64 -20.51 -36.60 48.31
CA ALA A 64 -20.68 -37.47 47.15
C ALA A 64 -21.89 -38.40 47.23
N ARG A 65 -22.49 -38.74 46.07
CA ARG A 65 -22.69 -40.12 45.55
C ARG A 65 -23.59 -40.16 44.31
N LYS A 66 -23.07 -40.82 43.26
CA LYS A 66 -23.71 -41.70 42.26
C LYS A 66 -25.19 -41.48 41.92
N ALA A 67 -25.46 -41.24 40.63
CA ALA A 67 -26.27 -42.15 39.81
C ALA A 67 -26.05 -41.86 38.32
N ASP A 68 -25.80 -42.94 37.58
CA ASP A 68 -25.75 -43.03 36.13
C ASP A 68 -27.03 -42.53 35.45
N ALA A 69 -26.90 -41.72 34.40
CA ALA A 69 -27.92 -41.59 33.35
C ALA A 69 -27.29 -40.95 32.08
N LYS A 70 -26.79 -41.83 31.22
CA LYS A 70 -26.44 -41.59 29.82
C LYS A 70 -27.73 -41.26 29.05
N PRO A 71 -27.84 -40.13 28.32
CA PRO A 71 -28.94 -39.96 27.38
C PRO A 71 -28.60 -40.70 26.08
N ASP A 72 -29.47 -41.63 25.75
CA ASP A 72 -29.38 -42.51 24.60
C ASP A 72 -29.29 -41.75 23.27
N THR A 73 -28.30 -42.14 22.49
CA THR A 73 -28.23 -41.91 21.04
C THR A 73 -29.13 -42.96 20.38
N PRO A 74 -30.21 -42.59 19.67
CA PRO A 74 -30.96 -43.58 18.92
C PRO A 74 -30.17 -44.07 17.70
N ALA A 75 -30.19 -45.38 17.55
CA ALA A 75 -29.51 -46.16 16.53
C ALA A 75 -29.88 -45.72 15.10
N SER A 76 -28.83 -45.65 14.28
CA SER A 76 -28.87 -45.42 12.84
C SER A 76 -29.32 -46.70 12.13
N GLU A 77 -30.58 -46.75 11.72
CA GLU A 77 -31.02 -47.70 10.69
C GLU A 77 -30.60 -47.21 9.30
N ALA A 78 -29.99 -48.14 8.56
CA ALA A 78 -29.38 -47.94 7.25
C ALA A 78 -30.41 -47.55 6.17
N SER A 79 -30.41 -46.28 5.77
CA SER A 79 -31.00 -45.83 4.49
C SER A 79 -30.47 -44.44 4.13
N GLY A 80 -29.41 -44.40 3.32
CA GLY A 80 -28.87 -43.19 2.68
C GLY A 80 -27.89 -42.36 3.52
N ASP A 81 -26.91 -41.74 2.85
CA ASP A 81 -25.88 -40.83 3.40
C ASP A 81 -26.48 -39.49 3.90
N TYR A 82 -27.52 -39.53 4.73
CA TYR A 82 -28.21 -38.36 5.26
C TYR A 82 -28.01 -38.21 6.77
N THR A 83 -27.80 -36.98 7.23
CA THR A 83 -27.83 -36.62 8.65
C THR A 83 -29.19 -36.01 8.97
N ARG A 84 -29.88 -36.52 10.01
CA ARG A 84 -31.12 -35.94 10.52
C ARG A 84 -30.80 -34.76 11.44
N TYR A 85 -31.47 -33.62 11.22
CA TYR A 85 -31.38 -32.43 12.07
C TYR A 85 -32.79 -31.97 12.47
N THR A 86 -33.01 -31.72 13.76
CA THR A 86 -34.28 -31.18 14.27
C THR A 86 -34.18 -29.66 14.41
N VAL A 87 -35.04 -28.94 13.70
CA VAL A 87 -35.08 -27.48 13.62
C VAL A 87 -35.38 -26.86 14.99
N ARG A 88 -34.55 -25.92 15.44
CA ARG A 88 -34.73 -25.18 16.70
C ARG A 88 -35.37 -23.80 16.44
N PRO A 89 -35.97 -23.15 17.46
CA PRO A 89 -36.45 -21.77 17.32
C PRO A 89 -35.36 -20.83 16.81
N GLY A 90 -35.63 -20.11 15.72
CA GLY A 90 -34.69 -19.17 15.11
C GLY A 90 -33.61 -19.81 14.21
N ASP A 91 -33.74 -21.09 13.87
CA ASP A 91 -32.97 -21.73 12.81
C ASP A 91 -33.62 -21.45 11.44
N PHE A 92 -32.78 -21.17 10.45
CA PHE A 92 -33.13 -21.19 9.03
C PHE A 92 -32.10 -22.06 8.29
N LEU A 93 -32.46 -22.59 7.12
CA LEU A 93 -31.70 -23.66 6.48
C LEU A 93 -30.22 -23.31 6.28
N PHE A 94 -29.95 -22.08 5.85
CA PHE A 94 -28.60 -21.57 5.65
C PHE A 94 -27.79 -21.48 6.96
N LYS A 95 -28.41 -21.04 8.07
CA LYS A 95 -27.76 -20.98 9.39
C LYS A 95 -27.39 -22.36 9.93
N ILE A 96 -28.25 -23.36 9.71
CA ILE A 96 -27.98 -24.75 10.11
C ILE A 96 -26.74 -25.26 9.35
N LEU A 97 -26.68 -25.05 8.04
CA LEU A 97 -25.57 -25.52 7.18
C LEU A 97 -24.21 -24.89 7.54
N ILE A 98 -24.19 -23.60 7.87
CA ILE A 98 -22.95 -22.93 8.25
C ILE A 98 -22.56 -23.28 9.69
N ARG A 99 -23.49 -23.11 10.64
CA ARG A 99 -23.19 -23.25 12.07
C ARG A 99 -22.91 -24.69 12.46
N ASP A 100 -23.76 -25.63 12.03
CA ASP A 100 -23.75 -27.00 12.52
C ASP A 100 -23.00 -27.96 11.58
N PHE A 101 -22.87 -27.60 10.30
CA PHE A 101 -22.17 -28.42 9.28
C PHE A 101 -20.88 -27.77 8.75
N GLY A 102 -20.56 -26.54 9.15
CA GLY A 102 -19.29 -25.87 8.81
C GLY A 102 -19.10 -25.57 7.32
N LEU A 103 -20.19 -25.44 6.56
CA LEU A 103 -20.15 -25.13 5.13
C LEU A 103 -19.86 -23.65 4.89
N SER A 104 -19.18 -23.33 3.78
CA SER A 104 -19.04 -21.94 3.32
C SER A 104 -20.35 -21.41 2.71
N ASN A 105 -20.50 -20.09 2.59
CA ASN A 105 -21.71 -19.48 2.00
C ASN A 105 -22.06 -20.06 0.63
N ALA A 106 -21.07 -20.17 -0.28
CA ALA A 106 -21.26 -20.73 -1.61
C ALA A 106 -21.65 -22.22 -1.59
N GLN A 107 -21.10 -23.00 -0.65
CA GLN A 107 -21.46 -24.42 -0.48
C GLN A 107 -22.88 -24.56 0.06
N ALA A 108 -23.27 -23.71 1.03
CA ALA A 108 -24.61 -23.72 1.60
C ALA A 108 -25.67 -23.33 0.55
N GLU A 109 -25.41 -22.30 -0.28
CA GLU A 109 -26.29 -21.93 -1.40
C GLU A 109 -26.48 -23.05 -2.41
N ALA A 110 -25.40 -23.74 -2.77
CA ALA A 110 -25.46 -24.88 -3.69
C ALA A 110 -26.27 -26.07 -3.15
N LEU A 111 -26.28 -26.26 -1.81
CA LEU A 111 -26.96 -27.38 -1.15
C LEU A 111 -28.45 -27.14 -0.89
N ILE A 112 -28.87 -25.88 -0.76
CA ILE A 112 -30.26 -25.53 -0.42
C ILE A 112 -31.30 -26.17 -1.36
N PRO A 113 -31.17 -26.11 -2.71
CA PRO A 113 -32.15 -26.71 -3.62
C PRO A 113 -32.27 -28.23 -3.43
N GLU A 114 -31.16 -28.90 -3.13
CA GLU A 114 -31.14 -30.34 -2.90
C GLU A 114 -31.86 -30.72 -1.60
N ILE A 115 -31.60 -29.99 -0.50
CA ILE A 115 -32.29 -30.23 0.77
C ILE A 115 -33.79 -29.94 0.64
N GLN A 116 -34.17 -28.87 -0.06
CA GLN A 116 -35.57 -28.55 -0.33
C GLN A 116 -36.26 -29.70 -1.09
N ARG A 117 -35.61 -30.24 -2.11
CA ARG A 117 -36.12 -31.36 -2.90
C ARG A 117 -36.29 -32.63 -2.07
N ILE A 118 -35.30 -32.97 -1.23
CA ILE A 118 -35.32 -34.20 -0.40
C ILE A 118 -36.41 -34.11 0.68
N ASN A 119 -36.57 -32.94 1.29
CA ASN A 119 -37.48 -32.74 2.42
C ASN A 119 -38.85 -32.18 2.02
N LYS A 120 -39.08 -31.96 0.72
CA LYS A 120 -40.31 -31.36 0.17
C LYS A 120 -40.66 -30.03 0.85
N LEU A 121 -39.65 -29.19 1.09
CA LEU A 121 -39.82 -27.89 1.75
C LEU A 121 -40.34 -26.85 0.75
N PRO A 122 -41.40 -26.09 1.07
CA PRO A 122 -41.93 -25.06 0.17
C PRO A 122 -41.02 -23.82 0.07
N SER A 123 -40.16 -23.59 1.06
CA SER A 123 -39.18 -22.49 1.09
C SER A 123 -37.99 -22.83 1.99
N ALA A 124 -36.82 -22.26 1.70
CA ALA A 124 -35.62 -22.38 2.53
C ALA A 124 -35.69 -21.53 3.82
N THR A 125 -36.58 -20.53 3.84
CA THR A 125 -36.72 -19.56 4.95
C THR A 125 -37.80 -19.93 5.96
N ARG A 126 -38.71 -20.87 5.62
CA ARG A 126 -39.81 -21.29 6.49
C ARG A 126 -39.58 -22.73 6.93
N LEU A 127 -38.90 -22.90 8.06
CA LEU A 127 -38.75 -24.17 8.75
C LEU A 127 -39.61 -24.15 10.01
N GLU A 128 -40.32 -25.23 10.30
CA GLU A 128 -41.12 -25.35 11.52
C GLU A 128 -40.25 -25.85 12.68
N VAL A 129 -40.41 -25.25 13.86
CA VAL A 129 -39.67 -25.68 15.04
C VAL A 129 -40.08 -27.11 15.41
N GLY A 130 -39.10 -28.00 15.61
CA GLY A 130 -39.30 -29.42 15.87
C GLY A 130 -39.36 -30.27 14.59
N GLN A 131 -39.40 -29.67 13.41
CA GLN A 131 -39.33 -30.39 12.14
C GLN A 131 -37.98 -31.10 12.00
N THR A 132 -37.98 -32.37 11.61
CA THR A 132 -36.74 -33.11 11.32
C THR A 132 -36.45 -33.06 9.83
N ILE A 133 -35.32 -32.47 9.44
CA ILE A 133 -34.84 -32.38 8.07
C ILE A 133 -33.66 -33.33 7.83
N LEU A 134 -33.58 -33.86 6.60
CA LEU A 134 -32.51 -34.72 6.10
C LEU A 134 -31.50 -33.87 5.33
N ILE A 135 -30.27 -33.82 5.82
CA ILE A 135 -29.17 -33.07 5.20
C ILE A 135 -28.21 -34.07 4.55
N PRO A 136 -27.97 -34.01 3.22
CA PRO A 136 -27.00 -34.87 2.55
C PRO A 136 -25.62 -34.68 3.16
N ARG A 137 -24.96 -35.77 3.57
CA ARG A 137 -23.54 -35.71 3.88
C ARG A 137 -22.81 -35.55 2.56
N HIS A 138 -22.27 -34.37 2.29
CA HIS A 138 -21.29 -34.21 1.24
C HIS A 138 -20.12 -35.14 1.57
N ARG A 139 -20.03 -36.29 0.90
CA ARG A 139 -18.75 -36.95 0.70
C ARG A 139 -17.89 -35.85 0.11
N ARG A 140 -16.90 -35.38 0.88
CA ARG A 140 -15.77 -34.62 0.32
C ARG A 140 -15.44 -35.35 -0.98
N ALA A 141 -15.68 -34.69 -2.11
CA ALA A 141 -15.28 -35.22 -3.39
C ALA A 141 -13.77 -35.41 -3.24
N SER A 142 -13.37 -36.64 -2.95
CA SER A 142 -11.99 -37.05 -2.83
C SER A 142 -11.40 -36.67 -4.17
N SER A 143 -10.54 -35.66 -4.15
CA SER A 143 -9.79 -35.17 -5.29
C SER A 143 -8.95 -36.33 -5.85
N LEU A 144 -9.58 -37.12 -6.71
CA LEU A 144 -8.96 -38.18 -7.50
C LEU A 144 -9.28 -37.92 -8.96
N ALA A 145 -8.23 -37.45 -9.63
CA ALA A 145 -7.90 -37.65 -11.03
C ALA A 145 -8.88 -37.16 -12.12
N LYS A 146 -8.42 -36.13 -12.85
CA LYS A 146 -8.39 -36.22 -14.32
C LYS A 146 -7.20 -35.44 -14.89
N THR A 147 -6.02 -36.04 -14.75
CA THR A 147 -4.89 -35.81 -15.65
C THR A 147 -5.30 -36.39 -17.01
N ALA A 148 -5.64 -35.54 -17.98
CA ALA A 148 -5.82 -35.93 -19.36
C ALA A 148 -4.50 -35.68 -20.10
N THR A 149 -3.70 -36.73 -20.19
CA THR A 149 -2.59 -36.89 -21.12
C THR A 149 -3.12 -36.96 -22.56
N PRO A 150 -2.65 -36.15 -23.52
CA PRO A 150 -2.85 -36.41 -24.93
C PRO A 150 -1.83 -37.45 -25.43
N ALA A 151 -2.32 -38.46 -26.14
CA ALA A 151 -1.52 -39.50 -26.78
C ALA A 151 -0.79 -38.99 -28.04
N PRO A 152 0.30 -39.67 -28.48
CA PRO A 152 1.24 -39.22 -29.50
C PRO A 152 0.93 -39.79 -30.91
N THR A 153 1.42 -39.10 -31.95
CA THR A 153 1.47 -39.55 -33.36
C THR A 153 2.90 -39.34 -33.90
N PRO A 154 3.41 -40.18 -34.83
CA PRO A 154 4.74 -40.77 -34.72
C PRO A 154 5.82 -40.25 -35.70
N ALA A 155 7.06 -40.70 -35.42
CA ALA A 155 8.14 -41.12 -36.33
C ALA A 155 8.92 -40.09 -37.17
N SER A 156 10.18 -39.83 -36.77
CA SER A 156 11.42 -40.04 -37.56
C SER A 156 12.63 -39.95 -36.58
N THR A 157 13.29 -41.06 -36.20
CA THR A 157 14.52 -41.66 -36.80
C THR A 157 15.84 -41.07 -36.22
N PRO A 158 16.87 -41.91 -35.93
CA PRO A 158 17.70 -41.86 -34.71
C PRO A 158 19.16 -41.40 -34.94
N GLU A 159 19.99 -41.38 -33.87
CA GLU A 159 21.45 -41.75 -33.79
C GLU A 159 22.13 -41.08 -32.53
N PRO A 160 23.18 -41.62 -31.84
CA PRO A 160 22.98 -42.28 -30.55
C PRO A 160 23.99 -41.89 -29.41
N ALA A 161 23.81 -42.60 -28.28
CA ALA A 161 24.84 -43.08 -27.35
C ALA A 161 25.70 -42.10 -26.51
N SER A 162 25.43 -42.10 -25.18
CA SER A 162 26.33 -42.54 -24.08
C SER A 162 25.71 -42.11 -22.73
N ALA A 163 25.23 -43.02 -21.86
CA ALA A 163 25.97 -43.83 -20.87
C ALA A 163 26.33 -43.03 -19.57
N PRO A 164 26.34 -43.64 -18.36
CA PRO A 164 25.32 -43.33 -17.34
C PRO A 164 25.89 -43.06 -15.91
N GLU A 165 24.95 -42.97 -14.95
CA GLU A 165 25.08 -43.22 -13.50
C GLU A 165 25.71 -42.17 -12.58
N GLY A 166 25.01 -41.92 -11.45
CA GLY A 166 25.51 -41.09 -10.35
C GLY A 166 24.45 -40.76 -9.29
N HIS A 167 23.78 -41.78 -8.72
CA HIS A 167 22.97 -41.62 -7.51
C HIS A 167 23.85 -41.19 -6.32
N ARG A 168 23.43 -40.14 -5.61
CA ARG A 168 23.96 -39.80 -4.28
C ARG A 168 22.81 -39.50 -3.32
N PRO A 169 22.73 -40.18 -2.16
CA PRO A 169 21.67 -39.99 -1.19
C PRO A 169 21.90 -38.75 -0.31
N LEU A 170 20.80 -38.06 -0.01
CA LEU A 170 20.70 -36.98 0.97
C LEU A 170 20.94 -37.52 2.39
N ILE A 171 22.02 -37.07 3.02
CA ILE A 171 22.26 -37.23 4.47
C ILE A 171 21.65 -36.01 5.17
N ILE A 172 20.65 -36.26 6.02
CA ILE A 172 20.07 -35.29 6.94
C ILE A 172 20.86 -35.38 8.27
N PRO A 173 21.53 -34.32 8.73
CA PRO A 173 22.00 -34.26 10.12
C PRO A 173 20.89 -33.71 11.05
N PRO A 174 20.80 -34.21 12.30
CA PRO A 174 19.77 -33.85 13.26
C PRO A 174 20.03 -32.51 13.96
N ALA A 175 18.95 -31.87 14.39
CA ALA A 175 18.92 -30.66 15.21
C ALA A 175 19.41 -30.91 16.65
N PRO A 176 20.17 -29.98 17.26
CA PRO A 176 20.24 -29.80 18.72
C PRO A 176 19.25 -28.69 19.13
N SER A 177 18.20 -28.97 19.90
CA SER A 177 18.17 -29.17 21.36
C SER A 177 18.61 -27.95 22.18
N SER A 178 17.61 -27.12 22.51
CA SER A 178 17.28 -26.53 23.83
C SER A 178 18.39 -26.30 24.87
N ALA A 179 18.60 -25.05 25.30
CA ALA A 179 18.84 -24.59 26.69
C ALA A 179 18.91 -23.02 26.73
N PRO A 180 18.95 -22.32 27.89
CA PRO A 180 17.80 -21.68 28.51
C PRO A 180 17.94 -20.15 28.73
N ALA A 181 16.83 -19.52 29.10
CA ALA A 181 16.73 -18.13 29.54
C ALA A 181 17.45 -17.87 30.89
N PRO A 182 17.88 -16.62 31.16
CA PRO A 182 17.94 -16.11 32.51
C PRO A 182 16.97 -14.94 32.74
N SER A 183 16.14 -15.11 33.76
CA SER A 183 15.51 -14.03 34.52
C SER A 183 16.57 -13.19 35.23
N THR A 184 16.43 -11.87 35.16
CA THR A 184 16.79 -10.98 36.27
C THR A 184 15.84 -9.79 36.28
N ALA A 185 14.89 -9.83 37.22
CA ALA A 185 14.31 -8.65 37.82
C ALA A 185 15.36 -7.98 38.72
N VAL A 186 15.23 -6.67 38.98
CA VAL A 186 15.32 -6.03 40.33
C VAL A 186 15.41 -4.49 40.22
N THR A 187 14.48 -3.85 40.95
CA THR A 187 14.47 -2.51 41.60
C THR A 187 14.50 -1.19 40.81
N SER A 188 13.40 -0.45 40.94
CA SER A 188 13.33 1.00 41.25
C SER A 188 13.33 1.20 42.79
N PRO A 189 13.20 2.42 43.38
CA PRO A 189 13.58 3.81 43.01
C PRO A 189 14.40 4.46 44.20
N PRO A 190 14.67 5.79 44.33
CA PRO A 190 13.65 6.82 44.65
C PRO A 190 13.90 8.27 44.12
N ALA A 191 12.82 9.07 44.05
CA ALA A 191 12.79 10.56 44.12
C ALA A 191 12.82 11.00 45.62
N PRO A 192 12.94 12.29 46.06
CA PRO A 192 12.28 13.53 45.60
C PRO A 192 13.23 14.78 45.61
N VAL A 193 12.84 16.00 45.20
CA VAL A 193 12.27 17.14 46.00
C VAL A 193 12.26 18.34 45.01
N ALA A 194 11.12 18.91 44.60
CA ALA A 194 10.34 20.04 45.15
C ALA A 194 10.90 21.48 44.98
N SER A 195 10.01 22.35 44.44
CA SER A 195 9.91 23.83 44.58
C SER A 195 10.92 24.68 43.77
N SER A 196 10.57 25.79 43.11
CA SER A 196 9.62 26.85 43.51
C SER A 196 9.05 27.63 42.33
N GLN A 197 7.85 28.17 42.58
CA GLN A 197 7.20 29.25 41.84
C GLN A 197 7.93 30.58 42.06
N HIS A 198 7.94 31.46 41.07
CA HIS A 198 7.77 32.90 41.29
C HIS A 198 7.16 33.59 40.07
N GLU A 199 6.03 34.21 40.35
CA GLU A 199 5.26 35.18 39.58
C GLU A 199 5.92 36.57 39.72
N THR A 200 6.04 37.36 38.64
CA THR A 200 5.59 38.78 38.58
C THR A 200 5.94 39.52 37.26
N ALA A 201 4.91 40.19 36.75
CA ALA A 201 4.85 41.57 36.21
C ALA A 201 5.64 42.03 34.97
N LYS A 202 4.82 42.41 33.96
CA LYS A 202 4.89 43.59 33.07
C LYS A 202 6.10 44.53 33.20
N GLU A 203 6.73 44.84 32.05
CA GLU A 203 7.03 46.24 31.68
C GLU A 203 7.20 46.39 30.17
N ALA A 204 6.55 47.41 29.62
CA ALA A 204 6.60 47.82 28.23
C ALA A 204 7.78 48.78 28.02
N VAL A 205 8.64 48.54 27.03
CA VAL A 205 9.60 49.55 26.58
C VAL A 205 9.65 49.64 25.05
N ALA A 206 9.55 50.90 24.63
CA ALA A 206 9.55 51.53 23.33
C ALA A 206 10.50 50.99 22.25
N SER A 207 10.01 51.18 21.02
CA SER A 207 10.66 51.11 19.72
C SER A 207 11.97 51.92 19.63
N ALA A 208 12.98 51.31 19.01
CA ALA A 208 14.16 51.98 18.47
C ALA A 208 14.05 52.16 16.94
N PRO A 209 14.56 53.27 16.37
CA PRO A 209 14.47 53.59 14.94
C PRO A 209 15.50 52.83 14.08
N PRO A 210 15.27 52.71 12.76
CA PRO A 210 16.11 51.96 11.83
C PRO A 210 17.43 52.69 11.50
N PRO A 211 18.51 51.95 11.17
CA PRO A 211 19.78 52.52 10.71
C PRO A 211 19.71 53.01 9.24
N PRO A 212 20.55 54.00 8.86
CA PRO A 212 20.57 54.57 7.51
C PRO A 212 21.20 53.63 6.45
N PRO A 213 20.87 53.81 5.16
CA PRO A 213 21.31 52.92 4.08
C PRO A 213 22.79 53.14 3.73
N LEU A 214 23.52 52.04 3.58
CA LEU A 214 24.88 52.00 3.05
C LEU A 214 24.88 52.16 1.53
N THR A 215 25.63 53.15 1.08
CA THR A 215 25.98 53.47 -0.31
C THR A 215 26.75 52.32 -0.96
N ILE A 216 26.18 51.71 -2.00
CA ILE A 216 26.88 50.76 -2.86
C ILE A 216 27.58 51.55 -3.97
N SER A 217 28.91 51.53 -3.97
CA SER A 217 29.76 52.09 -5.03
C SER A 217 30.79 51.05 -5.42
N GLY A 218 30.99 50.86 -6.73
CA GLY A 218 32.11 50.09 -7.29
C GLY A 218 31.73 48.78 -7.98
N ARG A 219 31.21 48.88 -9.21
CA ARG A 219 31.18 47.77 -10.17
C ARG A 219 32.49 47.78 -10.95
N GLU A 220 33.46 46.99 -10.51
CA GLU A 220 34.70 46.75 -11.24
C GLU A 220 34.51 45.53 -12.17
N THR A 221 34.46 45.80 -13.47
CA THR A 221 34.40 44.80 -14.54
C THR A 221 35.75 44.12 -14.70
N VAL A 222 35.87 42.91 -14.16
CA VAL A 222 36.99 41.99 -14.45
C VAL A 222 36.66 41.17 -15.72
N PRO A 223 37.57 41.10 -16.71
CA PRO A 223 37.37 40.32 -17.93
C PRO A 223 37.39 38.80 -17.66
N PRO A 224 36.68 37.97 -18.47
CA PRO A 224 36.57 36.54 -18.23
C PRO A 224 37.90 35.82 -18.52
N ALA A 225 38.47 35.19 -17.51
CA ALA A 225 39.59 34.25 -17.66
C ALA A 225 39.11 32.93 -18.31
N PRO A 226 39.85 32.36 -19.27
CA PRO A 226 39.54 31.07 -19.86
C PRO A 226 40.11 29.91 -19.02
N ALA A 227 39.49 28.73 -19.19
CA ALA A 227 39.93 27.40 -18.76
C ALA A 227 39.67 26.98 -17.29
N THR A 228 38.47 26.45 -17.05
CA THR A 228 38.12 25.61 -15.89
C THR A 228 37.74 24.20 -16.36
N GLU A 229 38.61 23.52 -17.11
CA GLU A 229 38.38 22.10 -17.52
C GLU A 229 39.13 21.09 -16.63
N ALA A 230 40.15 21.52 -15.88
CA ALA A 230 41.00 20.59 -15.10
C ALA A 230 40.43 20.16 -13.72
N LYS A 231 39.28 20.67 -13.27
CA LYS A 231 38.67 20.31 -11.97
C LYS A 231 37.68 19.14 -12.02
N ALA A 232 37.24 18.72 -13.22
CA ALA A 232 36.24 17.67 -13.35
C ALA A 232 36.83 16.25 -13.25
N ASP A 233 38.06 16.03 -13.72
CA ASP A 233 38.64 14.68 -13.86
C ASP A 233 38.98 14.00 -12.53
N LEU A 234 39.37 14.77 -11.50
CA LEU A 234 39.56 14.25 -10.13
C LEU A 234 38.24 13.69 -9.54
N SER A 235 37.08 14.07 -10.11
CA SER A 235 35.77 13.56 -9.69
C SER A 235 35.55 12.11 -10.12
N TYR A 236 35.95 11.73 -11.34
CA TYR A 236 35.56 10.43 -11.91
C TYR A 236 36.26 9.26 -11.25
N SER A 237 37.59 9.29 -11.12
CA SER A 237 38.36 8.23 -10.46
C SER A 237 37.95 8.08 -9.00
N THR A 238 37.73 9.20 -8.30
CA THR A 238 37.22 9.22 -6.92
C THR A 238 35.82 8.61 -6.83
N ALA A 239 34.91 8.96 -7.75
CA ALA A 239 33.57 8.39 -7.81
C ALA A 239 33.60 6.88 -8.10
N LEU A 240 34.50 6.43 -8.98
CA LEU A 240 34.69 5.02 -9.29
C LEU A 240 35.20 4.25 -8.07
N ILE A 241 36.20 4.77 -7.36
CA ILE A 241 36.73 4.15 -6.13
C ILE A 241 35.63 4.08 -5.06
N ARG A 242 34.83 5.13 -4.88
CA ARG A 242 33.70 5.15 -3.94
C ARG A 242 32.61 4.13 -4.30
N LEU A 243 32.27 4.04 -5.59
CA LEU A 243 31.38 2.99 -6.09
C LEU A 243 31.94 1.62 -5.73
N TRP A 244 33.23 1.40 -6.02
CA TRP A 244 33.90 0.12 -5.84
C TRP A 244 34.01 -0.30 -4.38
N GLU A 245 34.22 0.65 -3.46
CA GLU A 245 34.23 0.39 -2.02
C GLU A 245 32.91 -0.20 -1.51
N ASN A 246 31.79 0.19 -2.08
CA ASN A 246 30.49 -0.40 -1.74
C ASN A 246 30.37 -1.86 -2.24
N LEU A 247 31.06 -2.20 -3.34
CA LEU A 247 31.08 -3.55 -3.92
C LEU A 247 32.07 -4.47 -3.20
N VAL A 248 33.27 -3.97 -2.90
CA VAL A 248 34.37 -4.72 -2.28
C VAL A 248 34.89 -3.93 -1.06
N PRO A 249 34.52 -4.33 0.17
CA PRO A 249 34.98 -3.67 1.38
C PRO A 249 36.51 -3.74 1.50
N GLY A 250 37.13 -2.68 2.02
CA GLY A 250 38.60 -2.60 2.16
C GLY A 250 39.31 -1.91 0.99
N GLN A 251 38.59 -1.51 -0.06
CA GLN A 251 39.13 -0.77 -1.22
C GLN A 251 40.03 0.43 -0.86
N ARG A 252 39.73 1.14 0.24
CA ARG A 252 40.52 2.32 0.67
C ARG A 252 41.93 2.00 1.16
N GLN A 253 42.23 0.74 1.47
CA GLN A 253 43.53 0.33 2.02
C GLN A 253 44.56 0.03 0.92
N ILE A 254 44.16 0.11 -0.36
CA ILE A 254 45.05 -0.22 -1.48
C ILE A 254 45.97 0.97 -1.79
N GLU A 255 47.27 0.72 -1.69
CA GLU A 255 48.28 1.69 -2.07
C GLU A 255 48.43 1.80 -3.61
N PRO A 256 48.74 3.00 -4.14
CA PRO A 256 49.03 3.18 -5.55
C PRO A 256 50.18 2.29 -6.06
N LEU A 257 50.06 1.77 -7.27
CA LEU A 257 51.06 0.87 -7.84
C LEU A 257 52.35 1.62 -8.22
N THR A 258 53.50 1.11 -7.76
CA THR A 258 54.82 1.63 -8.15
C THR A 258 55.47 0.74 -9.21
N VAL A 259 55.87 1.35 -10.34
CA VAL A 259 56.56 0.67 -11.44
C VAL A 259 57.86 1.39 -11.73
N ASN A 260 58.98 0.66 -11.67
CA ASN A 260 60.33 1.20 -11.90
C ASN A 260 60.65 2.44 -11.04
N GLY A 261 60.19 2.46 -9.79
CA GLY A 261 60.40 3.57 -8.86
C GLY A 261 59.47 4.77 -9.08
N LYS A 262 58.59 4.74 -10.09
CA LYS A 262 57.56 5.76 -10.32
C LYS A 262 56.20 5.27 -9.86
N VAL A 263 55.53 6.06 -9.02
CA VAL A 263 54.15 5.81 -8.61
C VAL A 263 53.23 6.17 -9.77
N LEU A 264 52.33 5.27 -10.16
CA LEU A 264 51.28 5.58 -11.12
C LEU A 264 50.26 6.50 -10.45
N ASP A 265 49.84 7.55 -11.16
CA ASP A 265 48.86 8.52 -10.64
C ASP A 265 47.50 7.82 -10.44
N PRO A 266 46.94 7.76 -9.22
CA PRO A 266 45.62 7.17 -8.97
C PRO A 266 44.48 7.85 -9.71
N ALA A 267 44.67 9.10 -10.15
CA ALA A 267 43.68 9.82 -10.94
C ALA A 267 43.53 9.22 -12.34
N ASP A 268 44.62 8.77 -12.96
CA ASP A 268 44.65 8.20 -14.30
C ASP A 268 44.60 6.66 -14.28
N TYR A 269 45.14 6.05 -13.21
CA TYR A 269 45.33 4.61 -13.06
C TYR A 269 44.84 4.08 -11.70
N PRO A 270 43.54 4.21 -11.35
CA PRO A 270 43.05 3.70 -10.07
C PRO A 270 43.20 2.18 -9.99
N LEU A 271 43.64 1.71 -8.82
CA LEU A 271 43.82 0.29 -8.51
C LEU A 271 42.65 -0.19 -7.64
N LEU A 272 41.90 -1.17 -8.13
CA LEU A 272 40.69 -1.70 -7.50
C LEU A 272 40.92 -3.13 -6.98
N LEU A 273 40.28 -3.51 -5.87
CA LEU A 273 40.32 -4.88 -5.33
C LEU A 273 39.28 -5.75 -6.03
N ALA A 274 39.65 -6.94 -6.48
CA ALA A 274 38.71 -7.94 -6.96
C ALA A 274 38.13 -8.78 -5.80
N ALA A 275 37.01 -9.46 -6.03
CA ALA A 275 36.31 -10.21 -4.98
C ALA A 275 37.07 -11.50 -4.56
N ASP A 276 37.95 -12.00 -5.42
CA ASP A 276 38.87 -13.11 -5.19
C ASP A 276 40.16 -12.70 -4.44
N GLY A 277 40.33 -11.39 -4.18
CA GLY A 277 41.53 -10.81 -3.58
C GLY A 277 42.59 -10.36 -4.59
N GLY A 278 42.35 -10.55 -5.90
CA GLY A 278 43.17 -9.99 -6.96
C GLY A 278 43.05 -8.47 -7.07
N ARG A 279 43.75 -7.88 -8.03
CA ARG A 279 43.78 -6.42 -8.24
C ARG A 279 43.42 -6.07 -9.68
N ILE A 280 42.76 -4.94 -9.89
CA ILE A 280 42.35 -4.45 -11.19
C ILE A 280 42.93 -3.06 -11.38
N LEU A 281 43.88 -2.89 -12.29
CA LEU A 281 44.41 -1.58 -12.68
C LEU A 281 43.57 -1.04 -13.82
N VAL A 282 42.91 0.11 -13.61
CA VAL A 282 42.05 0.73 -14.63
C VAL A 282 42.80 1.84 -15.35
N ASP A 283 43.05 1.69 -16.65
CA ASP A 283 43.60 2.77 -17.49
C ASP A 283 42.46 3.66 -17.99
N LEU A 284 42.18 4.75 -17.26
CA LEU A 284 41.02 5.62 -17.53
C LEU A 284 41.17 6.46 -18.79
N ARG A 285 42.40 6.72 -19.24
CA ARG A 285 42.69 7.59 -20.38
C ARG A 285 43.18 6.84 -21.62
N SER A 286 43.25 5.51 -21.56
CA SER A 286 43.87 4.70 -22.61
C SER A 286 45.31 5.13 -22.93
N THR A 287 46.05 5.60 -21.93
CA THR A 287 47.42 6.14 -22.11
C THR A 287 48.50 5.14 -21.73
N LEU A 288 48.13 3.96 -21.24
CA LEU A 288 49.09 2.93 -20.84
C LEU A 288 49.79 2.33 -22.07
N GLN A 289 51.10 2.52 -22.17
CA GLN A 289 51.88 1.99 -23.29
C GLN A 289 51.87 0.44 -23.32
N PRO A 290 51.81 -0.20 -24.50
CA PRO A 290 51.78 -1.67 -24.63
C PRO A 290 52.96 -2.38 -23.95
N GLN A 291 54.15 -1.75 -23.98
CA GLN A 291 55.35 -2.27 -23.31
C GLN A 291 55.16 -2.31 -21.79
N LEU A 292 54.65 -1.22 -21.21
CA LEU A 292 54.36 -1.12 -19.78
C LEU A 292 53.27 -2.12 -19.37
N ARG A 293 52.23 -2.30 -20.21
CA ARG A 293 51.19 -3.32 -19.99
C ARG A 293 51.77 -4.73 -19.91
N THR A 294 52.70 -5.07 -20.80
CA THR A 294 53.37 -6.37 -20.82
C THR A 294 54.27 -6.56 -19.59
N GLN A 295 55.01 -5.52 -19.20
CA GLN A 295 55.82 -5.54 -17.98
C GLN A 295 54.97 -5.70 -16.72
N LEU A 296 53.84 -5.00 -16.64
CA LEU A 296 52.91 -5.11 -15.52
C LEU A 296 52.30 -6.51 -15.42
N ALA A 297 51.83 -7.07 -16.54
CA ALA A 297 51.30 -8.43 -16.58
C ALA A 297 52.35 -9.48 -16.20
N GLN A 298 53.61 -9.29 -16.58
CA GLN A 298 54.70 -10.19 -16.24
C GLN A 298 55.13 -10.07 -14.77
N LYS A 299 55.17 -8.84 -14.23
CA LYS A 299 55.63 -8.58 -12.85
C LYS A 299 54.56 -8.85 -11.80
N TYR A 300 53.30 -8.59 -12.13
CA TYR A 300 52.15 -8.69 -11.23
C TYR A 300 51.04 -9.51 -11.91
N PRO A 301 51.16 -10.85 -11.93
CA PRO A 301 50.19 -11.72 -12.60
C PRO A 301 48.79 -11.67 -11.95
N ASP A 302 48.69 -11.16 -10.73
CA ASP A 302 47.45 -10.92 -9.97
C ASP A 302 46.76 -9.60 -10.33
N ILE A 303 47.37 -8.78 -11.21
CA ILE A 303 46.79 -7.51 -11.66
C ILE A 303 46.15 -7.67 -13.04
N HIS A 304 44.82 -7.55 -13.08
CA HIS A 304 44.06 -7.42 -14.33
C HIS A 304 44.09 -5.98 -14.81
N ILE A 305 44.48 -5.75 -16.07
CA ILE A 305 44.52 -4.41 -16.65
C ILE A 305 43.27 -4.19 -17.51
N VAL A 306 42.42 -3.26 -17.09
CA VAL A 306 41.19 -2.87 -17.80
C VAL A 306 41.36 -1.46 -18.35
N THR A 307 41.11 -1.27 -19.64
CA THR A 307 41.24 0.03 -20.29
C THR A 307 39.86 0.64 -20.52
N ARG A 308 39.65 1.90 -20.15
CA ARG A 308 38.44 2.65 -20.49
C ARG A 308 38.49 2.98 -21.99
N GLY A 309 37.71 2.26 -22.78
CA GLY A 309 37.46 2.62 -24.17
C GLY A 309 36.58 3.87 -24.29
N ASN A 310 36.19 4.21 -25.52
CA ASN A 310 35.19 5.26 -25.80
C ASN A 310 33.75 4.84 -25.44
N ASP A 311 33.60 3.76 -24.68
CA ASP A 311 32.32 3.16 -24.37
C ASP A 311 31.63 3.85 -23.19
N SER A 312 30.33 3.60 -23.04
CA SER A 312 29.55 4.07 -21.89
C SER A 312 30.13 3.61 -20.56
N LEU A 313 29.94 4.39 -19.48
CA LEU A 313 30.27 4.02 -18.09
C LEU A 313 29.80 2.59 -17.76
N LYS A 314 28.62 2.20 -18.24
CA LYS A 314 28.05 0.87 -18.04
C LYS A 314 28.90 -0.25 -18.63
N ALA A 315 29.48 -0.05 -19.82
CA ALA A 315 30.35 -1.04 -20.46
C ALA A 315 31.69 -1.18 -19.72
N LEU A 316 32.24 -0.07 -19.24
CA LEU A 316 33.41 -0.08 -18.37
C LEU A 316 33.12 -0.89 -17.09
N VAL A 317 32.05 -0.55 -16.37
CA VAL A 317 31.69 -1.26 -15.13
C VAL A 317 31.36 -2.73 -15.39
N ALA A 318 30.68 -3.08 -16.50
CA ALA A 318 30.46 -4.47 -16.87
C ALA A 318 31.78 -5.25 -17.05
N THR A 319 32.81 -4.61 -17.61
CA THR A 319 34.13 -5.20 -17.78
C THR A 319 34.85 -5.34 -16.45
N LEU A 320 34.76 -4.33 -15.58
CA LEU A 320 35.34 -4.37 -14.23
C LEU A 320 34.68 -5.46 -13.38
N VAL A 321 33.35 -5.56 -13.38
CA VAL A 321 32.60 -6.55 -12.59
C VAL A 321 32.90 -7.98 -13.06
N ARG A 322 33.14 -8.18 -14.37
CA ARG A 322 33.62 -9.46 -14.92
C ARG A 322 35.05 -9.78 -14.46
N ALA A 323 35.94 -8.79 -14.49
CA ALA A 323 37.33 -8.95 -14.03
C ALA A 323 37.45 -9.12 -12.51
N ALA A 324 36.42 -8.75 -11.75
CA ALA A 324 36.42 -8.83 -10.30
C ALA A 324 36.00 -10.20 -9.73
N GLU A 325 35.60 -11.15 -10.59
CA GLU A 325 35.25 -12.52 -10.21
C GLU A 325 34.20 -12.64 -9.08
N PHE A 326 33.17 -11.79 -9.09
CA PHE A 326 32.05 -11.94 -8.16
C PHE A 326 31.33 -13.28 -8.33
N ALA A 327 30.81 -13.83 -7.23
CA ALA A 327 30.15 -15.14 -7.21
C ALA A 327 28.95 -15.24 -8.16
N ARG A 328 28.18 -14.15 -8.31
CA ARG A 328 27.13 -14.04 -9.33
C ARG A 328 26.92 -12.59 -9.72
N THR A 329 26.79 -12.35 -11.01
CA THR A 329 26.49 -11.04 -11.58
C THR A 329 25.36 -11.18 -12.59
N GLU A 330 24.38 -10.29 -12.49
CA GLU A 330 23.30 -10.13 -13.46
C GLU A 330 23.22 -8.67 -13.91
N GLU A 331 22.99 -8.44 -15.19
CA GLU A 331 22.85 -7.09 -15.75
C GLU A 331 21.38 -6.73 -15.99
N ASN A 332 21.03 -5.44 -15.93
CA ASN A 332 19.70 -4.90 -16.21
C ASN A 332 18.57 -5.54 -15.37
N VAL A 333 18.83 -5.75 -14.09
CA VAL A 333 17.89 -6.47 -13.22
C VAL A 333 16.78 -5.56 -12.74
N THR A 334 15.56 -6.08 -12.73
CA THR A 334 14.41 -5.46 -12.05
C THR A 334 14.10 -6.25 -10.79
N VAL A 335 13.97 -5.54 -9.66
CA VAL A 335 13.61 -6.12 -8.36
C VAL A 335 12.24 -5.60 -7.97
N ASP A 336 11.27 -6.51 -7.83
CA ASP A 336 9.92 -6.18 -7.40
C ASP A 336 9.77 -6.38 -5.88
N LEU A 337 9.25 -5.35 -5.21
CA LEU A 337 9.11 -5.29 -3.76
C LEU A 337 7.65 -4.98 -3.41
N GLY A 338 7.08 -5.77 -2.50
CA GLY A 338 5.67 -5.66 -2.12
C GLY A 338 4.74 -6.37 -3.09
N ALA A 339 3.44 -6.37 -2.77
CA ALA A 339 2.40 -6.98 -3.59
C ALA A 339 1.49 -5.91 -4.20
N ASP A 340 0.92 -5.05 -3.37
CA ASP A 340 0.15 -3.86 -3.77
C ASP A 340 0.07 -2.92 -2.54
N PRO A 341 0.73 -1.75 -2.57
CA PRO A 341 1.51 -1.22 -3.69
C PRO A 341 2.76 -2.08 -4.01
N THR A 342 3.11 -2.15 -5.30
CA THR A 342 4.33 -2.80 -5.80
C THR A 342 5.36 -1.73 -6.16
N LEU A 343 6.61 -1.91 -5.73
CA LEU A 343 7.75 -1.09 -6.11
C LEU A 343 8.72 -1.93 -6.94
N SER A 344 8.85 -1.59 -8.22
CA SER A 344 9.80 -2.22 -9.14
C SER A 344 11.02 -1.33 -9.29
N VAL A 345 12.20 -1.80 -8.89
CA VAL A 345 13.46 -1.04 -8.97
C VAL A 345 14.33 -1.61 -10.07
N ARG A 346 14.77 -0.76 -11.02
CA ARG A 346 15.64 -1.13 -12.15
C ARG A 346 17.09 -0.78 -11.81
N ALA A 347 17.90 -1.81 -11.56
CA ALA A 347 19.33 -1.68 -11.34
C ALA A 347 20.11 -2.03 -12.62
N ASP A 348 21.28 -1.42 -12.79
CA ASP A 348 22.17 -1.75 -13.91
C ASP A 348 22.83 -3.11 -13.68
N PHE A 349 23.17 -3.42 -12.43
CA PHE A 349 23.71 -4.72 -12.03
C PHE A 349 23.13 -5.19 -10.71
N ARG A 350 22.99 -6.51 -10.58
CA ARG A 350 22.81 -7.21 -9.31
C ARG A 350 24.01 -8.11 -9.10
N ILE A 351 24.75 -7.85 -8.03
CA ILE A 351 25.97 -8.57 -7.68
C ILE A 351 25.71 -9.33 -6.38
N VAL A 352 25.99 -10.63 -6.37
CA VAL A 352 26.01 -11.43 -5.13
C VAL A 352 27.46 -11.66 -4.77
N ARG A 353 27.86 -11.18 -3.59
CA ARG A 353 29.20 -11.39 -3.05
C ARG A 353 29.18 -12.45 -1.95
N LEU A 354 30.27 -13.21 -1.89
CA LEU A 354 30.52 -14.08 -0.76
C LEU A 354 30.83 -13.22 0.47
N PRO A 355 30.34 -13.62 1.65
CA PRO A 355 30.59 -12.88 2.87
C PRO A 355 32.08 -12.87 3.20
N THR A 356 32.62 -11.72 3.60
CA THR A 356 33.99 -11.59 4.14
C THR A 356 34.08 -12.06 5.61
N GLY A 357 32.97 -12.54 6.19
CA GLY A 357 32.87 -13.02 7.58
C GLY A 357 31.79 -14.09 7.74
N ARG A 358 31.20 -14.20 8.95
CA ARG A 358 30.14 -15.19 9.24
C ARG A 358 28.74 -14.82 8.70
N GLY A 359 28.65 -13.75 7.91
CA GLY A 359 27.39 -13.32 7.28
C GLY A 359 26.93 -14.30 6.19
N GLY A 360 25.67 -14.20 5.76
CA GLY A 360 25.20 -14.87 4.54
C GLY A 360 25.68 -14.16 3.27
N PRO A 361 25.39 -14.69 2.08
CA PRO A 361 25.66 -13.98 0.82
C PRO A 361 24.92 -12.64 0.79
N GLU A 362 25.63 -11.60 0.39
CA GLU A 362 25.08 -10.23 0.32
C GLU A 362 24.75 -9.87 -1.13
N THR A 363 23.56 -9.31 -1.35
CA THR A 363 23.15 -8.83 -2.66
C THR A 363 23.32 -7.32 -2.74
N VAL A 364 24.11 -6.85 -3.71
CA VAL A 364 24.33 -5.43 -3.99
C VAL A 364 23.64 -5.05 -5.30
N LEU A 365 22.85 -4.00 -5.27
CA LEU A 365 22.24 -3.38 -6.44
C LEU A 365 23.07 -2.18 -6.87
N VAL A 366 23.47 -2.15 -8.14
CA VAL A 366 24.35 -1.12 -8.69
C VAL A 366 23.55 -0.22 -9.64
N PHE A 367 23.63 1.09 -9.42
CA PHE A 367 22.96 2.11 -10.22
C PHE A 367 24.02 3.04 -10.81
N LEU A 368 24.07 3.11 -12.14
CA LEU A 368 25.06 3.90 -12.87
C LEU A 368 24.38 5.04 -13.62
N ASP A 369 24.60 6.26 -13.16
CA ASP A 369 24.05 7.46 -13.78
C ASP A 369 25.04 8.64 -13.69
N GLU A 370 25.94 8.73 -14.66
CA GLU A 370 27.04 9.72 -14.66
C GLU A 370 26.56 11.17 -14.55
N HIS A 371 25.37 11.48 -15.05
CA HIS A 371 24.82 12.84 -15.04
C HIS A 371 23.40 12.96 -14.46
N GLY A 372 22.84 11.84 -14.00
CA GLY A 372 21.50 11.78 -13.46
C GLY A 372 21.44 11.97 -11.93
N PRO A 373 20.22 12.08 -11.41
CA PRO A 373 20.00 12.13 -9.97
C PRO A 373 20.31 10.78 -9.32
N CYS A 374 20.91 10.83 -8.13
CA CYS A 374 20.97 9.68 -7.24
C CYS A 374 19.56 9.20 -6.87
N LEU A 375 19.45 7.95 -6.42
CA LEU A 375 18.20 7.44 -5.85
C LEU A 375 17.81 8.26 -4.61
N PRO A 376 16.49 8.49 -4.39
CA PRO A 376 16.03 9.13 -3.17
C PRO A 376 16.50 8.37 -1.91
N PRO A 377 16.93 9.06 -0.84
CA PRO A 377 17.40 8.42 0.39
C PRO A 377 16.39 7.44 1.00
N SER A 378 15.10 7.75 0.91
CA SER A 378 14.04 6.85 1.38
C SER A 378 13.97 5.53 0.61
N LEU A 379 14.26 5.54 -0.69
CA LEU A 379 14.38 4.32 -1.48
C LEU A 379 15.61 3.51 -1.07
N THR A 380 16.76 4.16 -0.87
CA THR A 380 17.99 3.45 -0.47
C THR A 380 17.83 2.79 0.89
N ASP A 381 17.27 3.51 1.86
CA ASP A 381 17.03 2.99 3.20
C ASP A 381 16.03 1.83 3.19
N TYR A 382 15.00 1.92 2.33
CA TYR A 382 14.04 0.83 2.16
C TYR A 382 14.70 -0.43 1.57
N LEU A 383 15.56 -0.27 0.57
CA LEU A 383 16.33 -1.39 -0.01
C LEU A 383 17.25 -2.04 1.03
N HIS A 384 17.93 -1.25 1.85
CA HIS A 384 18.76 -1.75 2.96
C HIS A 384 17.93 -2.56 3.97
N ARG A 385 16.77 -2.05 4.39
CA ARG A 385 15.86 -2.81 5.29
C ARG A 385 15.34 -4.10 4.67
N ARG A 386 15.30 -4.20 3.33
CA ARG A 386 14.94 -5.41 2.59
C ARG A 386 16.12 -6.35 2.32
N GLY A 387 17.31 -6.03 2.81
CA GLY A 387 18.51 -6.87 2.70
C GLY A 387 19.35 -6.63 1.45
N TYR A 388 19.08 -5.56 0.70
CA TYR A 388 19.88 -5.15 -0.45
C TYR A 388 20.88 -4.07 -0.05
N GLN A 389 22.14 -4.25 -0.38
CA GLN A 389 23.11 -3.15 -0.40
C GLN A 389 22.94 -2.34 -1.68
N VAL A 390 23.22 -1.04 -1.62
CA VAL A 390 23.06 -0.13 -2.76
C VAL A 390 24.37 0.57 -3.05
N ALA A 391 24.84 0.45 -4.28
CA ALA A 391 26.03 1.14 -4.79
C ALA A 391 25.62 2.06 -5.94
N GLN A 392 25.94 3.35 -5.85
CA GLN A 392 25.50 4.35 -6.83
C GLN A 392 26.69 5.11 -7.39
N PHE A 393 26.65 5.37 -8.69
CA PHE A 393 27.53 6.30 -9.39
C PHE A 393 26.67 7.44 -9.91
N CYS A 394 26.64 8.57 -9.19
CA CYS A 394 25.80 9.72 -9.49
C CYS A 394 26.39 11.01 -8.87
N ASP A 395 26.19 12.13 -9.56
CA ASP A 395 26.78 13.43 -9.18
C ASP A 395 25.74 14.44 -8.67
N ARG A 396 24.44 14.18 -8.87
CA ARG A 396 23.37 15.07 -8.40
C ARG A 396 22.57 14.43 -7.27
N PRO A 397 22.29 15.17 -6.17
CA PRO A 397 21.36 14.69 -5.17
C PRO A 397 19.99 14.43 -5.80
N GLY A 398 19.27 13.43 -5.30
CA GLY A 398 18.01 12.94 -5.87
C GLY A 398 16.80 13.89 -5.75
N ASP A 399 16.99 15.12 -5.27
CA ASP A 399 15.93 15.93 -4.65
C ASP A 399 15.26 16.96 -5.56
N THR A 400 15.49 16.98 -6.87
CA THR A 400 14.86 18.00 -7.73
C THR A 400 13.40 17.65 -8.04
N VAL A 401 12.48 18.10 -7.18
CA VAL A 401 11.02 18.05 -7.39
C VAL A 401 10.62 19.14 -8.39
N ALA A 402 10.12 18.73 -9.57
CA ALA A 402 9.61 19.68 -10.57
C ALA A 402 8.10 19.96 -10.41
N GLU A 403 7.33 19.01 -9.89
CA GLU A 403 5.87 19.12 -9.75
C GLU A 403 5.38 18.44 -8.46
N PRO A 404 4.25 18.87 -7.87
CA PRO A 404 3.67 18.18 -6.73
C PRO A 404 3.23 16.77 -7.15
N GLY A 405 3.84 15.76 -6.52
CA GLY A 405 3.49 14.35 -6.73
C GLY A 405 2.12 13.96 -6.16
N TYR A 406 1.96 12.66 -5.91
CA TYR A 406 0.73 12.13 -5.31
C TYR A 406 0.84 12.06 -3.79
N ASP A 407 -0.19 12.52 -3.08
CA ASP A 407 -0.38 12.15 -1.67
C ASP A 407 -1.07 10.78 -1.65
N LEU A 408 -0.43 9.78 -1.05
CA LEU A 408 -0.98 8.43 -0.92
C LEU A 408 -1.62 8.27 0.46
N ARG A 409 -2.90 7.91 0.49
CA ARG A 409 -3.62 7.59 1.73
C ARG A 409 -4.15 6.16 1.67
N ALA A 410 -3.76 5.36 2.66
CA ALA A 410 -4.32 4.04 2.88
C ALA A 410 -5.57 4.14 3.75
N ILE A 411 -6.67 3.54 3.30
CA ILE A 411 -7.95 3.47 4.00
C ILE A 411 -8.23 1.98 4.21
N PRO A 412 -7.73 1.41 5.32
CA PRO A 412 -7.81 -0.03 5.55
C PRO A 412 -9.26 -0.50 5.54
N ALA A 413 -9.48 -1.75 5.11
CA ALA A 413 -10.80 -2.36 5.14
C ALA A 413 -11.34 -2.39 6.59
N SER A 414 -12.38 -1.61 6.82
CA SER A 414 -13.13 -1.50 8.07
C SER A 414 -14.62 -1.62 7.78
N THR A 415 -15.49 -1.25 8.72
CA THR A 415 -16.92 -1.12 8.40
C THR A 415 -17.11 -0.04 7.30
N PRO A 416 -18.14 -0.15 6.45
CA PRO A 416 -18.46 0.85 5.42
C PRO A 416 -18.57 2.27 5.97
N CYS A 417 -19.11 2.42 7.18
CA CYS A 417 -19.16 3.69 7.89
C CYS A 417 -17.78 4.22 8.25
N ASP A 418 -16.94 3.39 8.88
CA ASP A 418 -15.58 3.78 9.26
C ASP A 418 -14.76 4.16 8.01
N MET A 419 -14.94 3.44 6.90
CA MET A 419 -14.32 3.78 5.62
C MET A 419 -14.77 5.15 5.13
N ALA A 420 -16.08 5.45 5.17
CA ALA A 420 -16.61 6.76 4.80
C ALA A 420 -16.02 7.89 5.67
N VAL A 421 -15.89 7.67 6.99
CA VAL A 421 -15.27 8.62 7.90
C VAL A 421 -13.79 8.84 7.56
N SER A 422 -13.01 7.77 7.36
CA SER A 422 -11.61 7.86 6.97
C SER A 422 -11.41 8.52 5.60
N LEU A 423 -12.34 8.30 4.67
CA LEU A 423 -12.35 8.97 3.37
C LEU A 423 -12.55 10.48 3.51
N LEU A 424 -13.49 10.91 4.36
CA LEU A 424 -13.71 12.34 4.62
C LEU A 424 -12.47 13.00 5.23
N ASP A 425 -11.81 12.33 6.18
CA ASP A 425 -10.54 12.79 6.76
C ASP A 425 -9.42 12.88 5.71
N ALA A 426 -9.27 11.86 4.86
CA ALA A 426 -8.29 11.85 3.76
C ALA A 426 -8.54 12.96 2.72
N LEU A 427 -9.81 13.35 2.52
CA LEU A 427 -10.22 14.49 1.71
C LEU A 427 -10.11 15.83 2.45
N SER A 428 -9.70 15.81 3.72
CA SER A 428 -9.60 16.98 4.59
C SER A 428 -10.94 17.70 4.78
N LEU A 429 -12.05 16.93 4.77
CA LEU A 429 -13.40 17.41 5.02
C LEU A 429 -13.72 17.27 6.51
N LYS A 430 -14.15 18.38 7.13
CA LYS A 430 -14.49 18.41 8.55
C LYS A 430 -15.85 17.76 8.78
N LEU A 431 -15.85 16.64 9.51
CA LEU A 431 -17.06 15.91 9.90
C LEU A 431 -17.52 16.33 11.31
N ASP A 432 -18.68 16.98 11.41
CA ASP A 432 -19.35 17.27 12.67
C ASP A 432 -20.24 16.09 13.07
N ARG A 433 -19.87 15.37 14.12
CA ARG A 433 -20.64 14.22 14.61
C ARG A 433 -21.81 14.63 15.51
N ASN A 434 -22.88 13.84 15.50
CA ASN A 434 -24.05 14.00 16.38
C ASN A 434 -24.73 15.38 16.28
N ARG A 435 -24.68 16.01 15.10
CA ARG A 435 -25.23 17.35 14.88
C ARG A 435 -26.76 17.27 14.76
N ILE A 436 -27.46 18.23 15.35
CA ILE A 436 -28.90 18.38 15.13
C ILE A 436 -29.08 19.24 13.88
N VAL A 437 -29.74 18.68 12.87
CA VAL A 437 -30.08 19.36 11.62
C VAL A 437 -31.58 19.61 11.61
N SER A 438 -31.97 20.84 11.29
CA SER A 438 -33.37 21.22 11.19
C SER A 438 -33.78 21.35 9.73
N GLY A 439 -34.96 20.83 9.41
CA GLY A 439 -35.62 20.94 8.12
C GLY A 439 -37.04 21.48 8.25
N ALA A 440 -37.73 21.59 7.12
CA ALA A 440 -39.11 22.03 6.99
C ALA A 440 -39.88 20.98 6.17
N MET A 441 -41.12 20.70 6.54
CA MET A 441 -42.02 19.76 5.85
C MET A 441 -42.62 20.36 4.55
N GLY A 442 -41.79 20.97 3.72
CA GLY A 442 -42.18 21.63 2.47
C GLY A 442 -41.59 23.02 2.32
N GLU A 443 -41.71 23.60 1.12
CA GLU A 443 -41.14 24.91 0.76
C GLU A 443 -41.75 26.07 1.56
N ASN A 444 -43.00 25.90 2.05
CA ASN A 444 -43.77 26.93 2.77
C ASN A 444 -44.40 26.42 4.10
N SER A 445 -43.95 25.29 4.64
CA SER A 445 -44.54 24.77 5.88
C SER A 445 -43.95 25.49 7.11
N GLU A 446 -44.79 26.00 8.00
CA GLU A 446 -44.36 26.45 9.34
C GLU A 446 -43.85 25.29 10.21
N ASN A 447 -44.26 24.07 9.89
CA ASN A 447 -43.83 22.86 10.58
C ASN A 447 -42.35 22.56 10.29
N ARG A 448 -41.52 22.80 11.30
CA ARG A 448 -40.11 22.43 11.33
C ARG A 448 -39.92 21.09 12.01
N PHE A 449 -38.97 20.32 11.53
CA PHE A 449 -38.51 19.11 12.20
C PHE A 449 -37.02 19.23 12.49
N SER A 450 -36.55 18.51 13.51
CA SER A 450 -35.14 18.42 13.84
C SER A 450 -34.75 16.96 13.97
N ILE A 451 -33.68 16.55 13.31
CA ILE A 451 -33.12 15.20 13.40
C ILE A 451 -31.67 15.29 13.87
N ARG A 452 -31.29 14.42 14.81
CA ARG A 452 -29.88 14.24 15.18
C ARG A 452 -29.26 13.31 14.15
N VAL A 453 -28.29 13.79 13.41
CA VAL A 453 -27.58 13.00 12.39
C VAL A 453 -26.24 12.54 12.93
N GLU A 454 -25.78 11.37 12.46
CA GLU A 454 -24.51 10.79 12.90
C GLU A 454 -23.31 11.61 12.42
N GLY A 455 -23.34 12.05 11.16
CA GLY A 455 -22.33 12.93 10.58
C GLY A 455 -22.93 14.03 9.71
N TYR A 456 -22.42 15.25 9.86
CA TYR A 456 -22.71 16.39 9.01
C TYR A 456 -21.41 17.00 8.50
N PHE A 457 -21.36 17.39 7.22
CA PHE A 457 -20.23 18.13 6.68
C PHE A 457 -20.64 18.99 5.47
N GLU A 458 -19.77 19.91 5.07
CA GLU A 458 -19.98 20.80 3.92
C GLU A 458 -18.85 20.66 2.91
N ALA A 459 -19.19 20.58 1.62
CA ALA A 459 -18.23 20.49 0.54
C ALA A 459 -18.76 21.19 -0.71
N GLY A 460 -17.97 22.08 -1.32
CA GLY A 460 -18.35 22.82 -2.53
C GLY A 460 -19.65 23.64 -2.37
N GLY A 461 -19.89 24.20 -1.18
CA GLY A 461 -21.11 24.95 -0.87
C GLY A 461 -22.39 24.10 -0.69
N LYS A 462 -22.28 22.77 -0.80
CA LYS A 462 -23.38 21.83 -0.55
C LYS A 462 -23.23 21.19 0.84
N ARG A 463 -24.37 20.94 1.49
CA ARG A 463 -24.46 20.30 2.81
C ARG A 463 -24.69 18.81 2.64
N PHE A 464 -23.97 18.00 3.40
CA PHE A 464 -24.04 16.55 3.34
C PHE A 464 -24.31 15.95 4.71
N ILE A 465 -25.04 14.84 4.72
CA ILE A 465 -25.29 14.00 5.88
C ILE A 465 -24.69 12.63 5.60
N LEU A 466 -23.85 12.16 6.52
CA LEU A 466 -23.39 10.78 6.58
C LEU A 466 -24.30 10.02 7.54
N ASP A 467 -24.99 9.03 7.00
CA ASP A 467 -25.86 8.13 7.75
C ASP A 467 -25.25 6.73 7.76
N CYS A 468 -24.80 6.28 8.93
CA CYS A 468 -24.35 4.91 9.14
C CYS A 468 -25.34 4.09 9.96
N SER A 469 -26.47 4.69 10.37
CA SER A 469 -27.60 3.91 10.85
C SER A 469 -28.09 3.11 9.64
N GLY A 470 -28.28 1.80 9.81
CA GLY A 470 -28.72 0.92 8.72
C GLY A 470 -30.09 1.33 8.18
N ASN A 471 -30.84 0.41 7.59
CA ASN A 471 -32.19 0.70 7.06
C ASN A 471 -33.23 0.94 8.18
N ASP A 472 -33.10 2.03 8.95
CA ASP A 472 -34.14 2.53 9.85
C ASP A 472 -35.23 3.22 9.02
N PRO A 473 -36.43 2.63 8.92
CA PRO A 473 -37.51 3.19 8.12
C PRO A 473 -37.97 4.57 8.61
N TYR A 474 -37.74 4.93 9.87
CA TYR A 474 -38.11 6.26 10.39
C TYR A 474 -37.20 7.35 9.84
N ASN A 475 -35.89 7.10 9.80
CA ASN A 475 -34.90 8.05 9.30
C ASN A 475 -35.05 8.30 7.80
N TYR A 476 -35.51 7.29 7.04
CA TYR A 476 -35.72 7.38 5.60
C TYR A 476 -36.59 8.58 5.18
N THR A 477 -37.77 8.76 5.81
CA THR A 477 -38.69 9.86 5.45
C THR A 477 -38.08 11.23 5.77
N LEU A 478 -37.39 11.36 6.90
CA LEU A 478 -36.76 12.63 7.31
C LEU A 478 -35.57 12.97 6.41
N PHE A 479 -34.74 11.99 6.02
CA PHE A 479 -33.66 12.21 5.06
C PHE A 479 -34.18 12.57 3.67
N ARG A 480 -35.30 12.00 3.24
CA ARG A 480 -35.91 12.38 1.96
C ARG A 480 -36.35 13.84 1.95
N LEU A 481 -36.93 14.34 3.04
CA LEU A 481 -37.27 15.76 3.19
C LEU A 481 -36.03 16.64 3.13
N LEU A 482 -34.94 16.27 3.82
CA LEU A 482 -33.67 17.01 3.75
C LEU A 482 -33.06 16.98 2.34
N GLN A 483 -33.18 15.87 1.62
CA GLN A 483 -32.71 15.76 0.24
C GLN A 483 -33.44 16.72 -0.71
N VAL A 484 -34.76 16.87 -0.55
CA VAL A 484 -35.56 17.87 -1.30
C VAL A 484 -35.10 19.30 -1.00
N GLN A 485 -34.59 19.55 0.23
CA GLN A 485 -33.98 20.82 0.62
C GLN A 485 -32.54 21.01 0.13
N GLY A 486 -32.03 20.08 -0.67
CA GLY A 486 -30.71 20.16 -1.29
C GLY A 486 -29.57 19.54 -0.48
N TYR A 487 -29.86 18.85 0.63
CA TYR A 487 -28.83 18.06 1.33
C TYR A 487 -28.43 16.84 0.49
N GLY A 488 -27.13 16.56 0.39
CA GLY A 488 -26.63 15.28 -0.07
C GLY A 488 -26.69 14.26 1.05
N ILE A 489 -27.23 13.06 0.80
CA ILE A 489 -27.28 11.99 1.79
C ILE A 489 -26.34 10.89 1.33
N ILE A 490 -25.37 10.53 2.16
CA ILE A 490 -24.43 9.44 1.92
C ILE A 490 -24.70 8.35 2.95
N GLN A 491 -25.18 7.20 2.48
CA GLN A 491 -25.53 6.07 3.33
C GLN A 491 -24.75 4.82 2.86
N PRO A 492 -23.59 4.52 3.46
CA PRO A 492 -22.85 3.29 3.15
C PRO A 492 -23.66 2.05 3.54
N GLN A 493 -23.70 1.04 2.68
CA GLN A 493 -24.41 -0.22 2.97
C GLN A 493 -23.48 -1.26 3.58
N GLU A 494 -23.99 -2.16 4.41
CA GLU A 494 -23.18 -3.16 5.13
C GLU A 494 -22.38 -4.12 4.22
N ASN A 495 -22.86 -4.34 2.99
CA ASN A 495 -22.22 -5.21 2.01
C ASN A 495 -21.30 -4.47 1.03
N GLU A 496 -21.14 -3.16 1.17
CA GLU A 496 -20.30 -2.36 0.29
C GLU A 496 -18.83 -2.50 0.66
N ASP A 497 -18.00 -2.69 -0.35
CA ASP A 497 -16.57 -2.71 -0.18
C ASP A 497 -15.96 -1.29 -0.27
N PHE A 498 -14.64 -1.21 -0.12
CA PHE A 498 -13.90 0.04 -0.30
C PHE A 498 -14.21 0.75 -1.63
N THR A 499 -14.35 -0.03 -2.71
CA THR A 499 -14.60 0.49 -4.06
C THR A 499 -15.96 1.14 -4.15
N ASP A 500 -16.98 0.49 -3.62
CA ASP A 500 -18.36 0.96 -3.65
C ASP A 500 -18.54 2.21 -2.78
N VAL A 501 -18.05 2.19 -1.54
CA VAL A 501 -18.14 3.33 -0.61
C VAL A 501 -17.39 4.54 -1.17
N THR A 502 -16.14 4.33 -1.64
CA THR A 502 -15.32 5.42 -2.18
C THR A 502 -15.95 6.01 -3.45
N ARG A 503 -16.42 5.16 -4.37
CA ARG A 503 -17.07 5.64 -5.60
C ARG A 503 -18.33 6.44 -5.29
N ARG A 504 -19.21 5.94 -4.41
CA ARG A 504 -20.43 6.65 -4.00
C ARG A 504 -20.08 8.02 -3.43
N LEU A 505 -19.15 8.07 -2.47
CA LEU A 505 -18.74 9.31 -1.82
C LEU A 505 -18.16 10.30 -2.83
N LEU A 506 -17.21 9.89 -3.67
CA LEU A 506 -16.56 10.78 -4.63
C LEU A 506 -17.53 11.28 -5.71
N THR A 507 -18.49 10.46 -6.13
CA THR A 507 -19.55 10.86 -7.06
C THR A 507 -20.47 11.90 -6.43
N GLU A 508 -20.94 11.70 -5.20
CA GLU A 508 -21.79 12.68 -4.49
C GLU A 508 -21.07 14.03 -4.27
N LEU A 509 -19.76 13.99 -4.06
CA LEU A 509 -18.91 15.17 -3.91
C LEU A 509 -18.46 15.78 -5.25
N ASN A 510 -18.85 15.19 -6.39
CA ASN A 510 -18.44 15.60 -7.73
C ASN A 510 -16.91 15.64 -7.94
N TYR A 511 -16.15 14.79 -7.25
CA TYR A 511 -14.71 14.67 -7.47
C TYR A 511 -14.41 13.79 -8.70
N PRO A 512 -13.67 14.30 -9.71
CA PRO A 512 -13.19 13.48 -10.82
C PRO A 512 -12.29 12.38 -10.28
N ASN A 513 -12.66 11.12 -10.56
CA ASN A 513 -11.96 9.97 -10.03
C ASN A 513 -11.84 8.84 -11.07
N SER A 514 -10.79 8.05 -10.95
CA SER A 514 -10.64 6.80 -11.68
C SER A 514 -10.13 5.70 -10.76
N PHE A 515 -10.84 4.58 -10.74
CA PHE A 515 -10.43 3.38 -10.02
C PHE A 515 -9.68 2.43 -10.96
N GLY A 516 -8.56 1.86 -10.48
CA GLY A 516 -7.82 0.87 -11.23
C GLY A 516 -6.39 0.70 -10.70
N LYS A 517 -5.58 -0.03 -11.47
CA LYS A 517 -4.14 -0.11 -11.24
C LYS A 517 -3.48 1.10 -11.90
N HIS A 518 -2.84 1.94 -11.10
CA HIS A 518 -2.10 3.11 -11.56
C HIS A 518 -0.61 2.81 -11.50
N GLU A 519 0.09 2.94 -12.62
CA GLU A 519 1.54 2.77 -12.71
C GLU A 519 2.20 4.15 -12.90
N MET A 520 3.20 4.43 -12.06
CA MET A 520 3.97 5.68 -12.06
C MET A 520 5.43 5.32 -12.26
N ASP A 521 6.01 5.72 -13.39
CA ASP A 521 7.40 5.42 -13.76
C ASP A 521 8.29 6.64 -13.48
N TYR A 522 9.27 6.46 -12.59
CA TYR A 522 10.24 7.47 -12.16
C TYR A 522 11.63 7.18 -12.78
N GLY A 523 11.67 6.41 -13.87
CA GLY A 523 12.90 6.00 -14.55
C GLY A 523 13.57 4.80 -13.87
N ARG A 524 14.24 5.04 -12.75
CA ARG A 524 14.98 4.00 -11.99
C ARG A 524 14.08 3.12 -11.14
N TYR A 525 12.88 3.58 -10.84
CA TYR A 525 11.88 2.78 -10.14
C TYR A 525 10.49 3.09 -10.68
N ARG A 526 9.59 2.13 -10.51
CA ARG A 526 8.18 2.23 -10.86
C ARG A 526 7.36 1.84 -9.65
N ILE A 527 6.32 2.61 -9.39
CA ILE A 527 5.34 2.32 -8.33
C ILE A 527 4.02 1.96 -9.00
N ALA A 528 3.47 0.81 -8.67
CA ALA A 528 2.17 0.35 -9.11
C ALA A 528 1.23 0.21 -7.92
N ILE A 529 0.07 0.87 -7.97
CA ILE A 529 -0.90 0.89 -6.86
C ILE A 529 -2.30 0.67 -7.40
N THR A 530 -3.05 -0.22 -6.78
CA THR A 530 -4.49 -0.34 -7.03
C THR A 530 -5.27 0.61 -6.13
N GLY A 531 -6.09 1.46 -6.71
CA GLY A 531 -6.83 2.45 -5.94
C GLY A 531 -7.58 3.50 -6.77
N PHE A 532 -8.07 4.52 -6.07
CA PHE A 532 -8.67 5.70 -6.69
C PHE A 532 -7.63 6.78 -6.89
N LYS A 533 -7.50 7.26 -8.11
CA LYS A 533 -6.81 8.49 -8.45
C LYS A 533 -7.81 9.64 -8.48
N ILE A 534 -7.57 10.69 -7.70
CA ILE A 534 -8.47 11.82 -7.52
C ILE A 534 -7.76 13.12 -7.93
N THR A 535 -8.44 13.91 -8.77
CA THR A 535 -7.98 15.25 -9.15
C THR A 535 -8.78 16.29 -8.36
N ARG A 536 -8.13 17.02 -7.45
CA ARG A 536 -8.78 18.09 -6.66
C ARG A 536 -9.04 19.31 -7.57
N ARG A 537 -10.24 19.88 -7.49
CA ARG A 537 -10.70 20.96 -8.40
C ARG A 537 -10.18 22.36 -8.05
N GLU A 538 -9.95 22.66 -6.77
CA GLU A 538 -9.89 24.05 -6.30
C GLU A 538 -8.60 24.46 -5.59
N THR A 539 -7.63 23.56 -5.45
CA THR A 539 -6.34 23.91 -4.85
C THR A 539 -5.22 23.27 -5.64
N SER A 540 -4.11 23.99 -5.82
CA SER A 540 -2.81 23.48 -6.26
C SER A 540 -2.24 22.35 -5.36
N ALA A 541 -3.05 21.83 -4.44
CA ALA A 541 -2.73 20.82 -3.46
C ALA A 541 -2.85 19.42 -4.07
N GLY A 542 -1.88 19.06 -4.92
CA GLY A 542 -1.48 17.69 -5.22
C GLY A 542 -2.51 16.79 -5.88
N ARG A 543 -2.02 15.71 -6.48
CA ARG A 543 -2.87 14.61 -6.94
C ARG A 543 -3.07 13.67 -5.74
N LEU A 544 -4.27 13.13 -5.49
CA LEU A 544 -4.52 12.23 -4.35
C LEU A 544 -4.70 10.80 -4.85
N LEU A 545 -4.03 9.84 -4.21
CA LEU A 545 -4.22 8.40 -4.43
C LEU A 545 -4.76 7.77 -3.15
N LEU A 546 -5.89 7.06 -3.27
CA LEU A 546 -6.49 6.30 -2.18
C LEU A 546 -6.37 4.81 -2.46
N THR A 547 -5.94 4.03 -1.47
CA THR A 547 -5.86 2.55 -1.57
C THR A 547 -6.47 1.90 -0.34
N SER A 548 -7.04 0.70 -0.49
CA SER A 548 -7.59 -0.08 0.62
C SER A 548 -6.53 -0.84 1.42
N ARG A 549 -5.33 -0.98 0.86
CA ARG A 549 -4.26 -1.79 1.45
C ARG A 549 -3.33 -0.92 2.28
N PRO A 550 -2.87 -1.40 3.45
CA PRO A 550 -1.83 -0.71 4.19
C PRO A 550 -0.56 -0.65 3.33
N SER A 551 0.04 0.52 3.24
CA SER A 551 1.29 0.75 2.51
C SER A 551 2.41 1.13 3.47
N ASP A 552 3.64 0.74 3.12
CA ASP A 552 4.83 1.23 3.82
C ASP A 552 4.94 2.76 3.58
N PRO A 553 5.26 3.57 4.60
CA PRO A 553 5.40 5.02 4.46
C PRO A 553 6.33 5.45 3.32
N VAL A 554 7.32 4.62 2.97
CA VAL A 554 8.22 4.89 1.84
C VAL A 554 7.46 5.12 0.52
N PHE A 555 6.35 4.42 0.28
CA PHE A 555 5.59 4.58 -0.96
C PHE A 555 4.98 5.97 -1.04
N ALA A 556 4.41 6.45 0.07
CA ALA A 556 3.85 7.80 0.13
C ALA A 556 4.94 8.86 -0.04
N GLU A 557 6.12 8.63 0.51
CA GLU A 557 7.26 9.53 0.31
C GLU A 557 7.71 9.55 -1.14
N LEU A 558 7.98 8.39 -1.75
CA LEU A 558 8.45 8.27 -3.14
C LEU A 558 7.46 8.87 -4.15
N LEU A 559 6.15 8.72 -3.90
CA LEU A 559 5.12 9.29 -4.77
C LEU A 559 5.06 10.81 -4.77
N ARG A 560 5.57 11.48 -3.72
CA ARG A 560 5.63 12.95 -3.65
C ARG A 560 6.60 13.56 -4.66
N TRP A 561 7.59 12.79 -5.10
CA TRP A 561 8.63 13.23 -6.03
C TRP A 561 8.20 13.02 -7.48
N ALA A 562 7.26 13.82 -8.00
CA ALA A 562 6.83 13.65 -9.39
C ALA A 562 8.03 13.73 -10.36
N PRO A 563 8.14 12.81 -11.33
CA PRO A 563 9.10 13.00 -12.40
C PRO A 563 8.64 14.23 -13.19
N ALA A 564 9.57 15.08 -13.61
CA ALA A 564 9.24 16.12 -14.59
C ALA A 564 8.63 15.42 -15.81
N GLU A 565 7.35 15.69 -16.11
CA GLU A 565 6.72 15.16 -17.31
C GLU A 565 7.59 15.59 -18.50
N LYS A 566 8.20 14.61 -19.19
CA LYS A 566 8.91 14.86 -20.45
C LYS A 566 7.84 15.32 -21.45
N LYS A 567 7.69 16.64 -21.57
CA LYS A 567 6.83 17.28 -22.57
C LYS A 567 7.24 16.93 -23.99
#